data_AF-A0A0A2A8T1-F1
#
_entry.id   AF-A0A0A2A8T1-F1
#
_cell.length_a   1.000
_cell.length_b   1.000
_cell.length_c   1.000
_cell.angle_alpha   90.00
_cell.angle_beta   90.00
_cell.angle_gamma   90.00
#
_symmetry.space_group_name_H-M   'P 1'
#
loop_
_entity.id
_entity.type
_entity.pdbx_description
1 polymer ?
#
loop_
_entity_poly.entity_id
_entity_poly.type
_entity_poly.pdbx_seq_one_letter_code
_entity_poly.pdbx_strand_id
1 'polypeptide(L)'
;MWLVFCIFLFLIAGEEISWGERITGFGIESISEVNIQGETNFHNLPIFHNYLLDPVFEIGCLLLGWFGWRRFPKLDALPPKNLSLFFLFVALFYFYFDISWASTTEQIRNDQEIFEFLLASGLLTHCWNNFKKFL
;
A
#
# COMPACT_ATOMS: atom_id res chain seq x y z
N MET A 1 -10.45 -6.25 -16.81
CA MET A 1 -10.16 -6.53 -15.38
C MET A 1 -8.98 -5.72 -14.86
N TRP A 2 -7.78 -5.86 -15.43
CA TRP A 2 -6.56 -5.17 -14.93
C TRP A 2 -6.62 -3.64 -14.90
N LEU A 3 -7.20 -3.01 -15.92
CA LEU A 3 -7.39 -1.54 -15.93
C LEU A 3 -8.33 -1.07 -14.80
N VAL A 4 -9.41 -1.82 -14.54
CA VAL A 4 -10.33 -1.52 -13.44
C VAL A 4 -9.61 -1.64 -12.10
N PHE A 5 -8.75 -2.65 -11.95
CA PHE A 5 -7.94 -2.81 -10.74
C PHE A 5 -6.91 -1.69 -10.57
N CYS A 6 -6.26 -1.21 -11.65
CA CYS A 6 -5.40 -0.02 -11.58
C CYS A 6 -6.16 1.22 -11.10
N ILE A 7 -7.35 1.47 -11.67
CA ILE A 7 -8.19 2.61 -11.29
C ILE A 7 -8.60 2.48 -9.83
N PHE A 8 -8.99 1.29 -9.39
CA PHE A 8 -9.32 1.02 -8.01
C PHE A 8 -8.14 1.34 -7.07
N LEU A 9 -6.95 0.82 -7.35
CA LEU A 9 -5.75 1.09 -6.53
C LEU A 9 -5.39 2.58 -6.51
N PHE A 10 -5.53 3.28 -7.64
CA PHE A 10 -5.31 4.72 -7.71
C PHE A 10 -6.29 5.51 -6.84
N LEU A 11 -7.57 5.11 -6.82
CA LEU A 11 -8.58 5.71 -5.95
C LEU A 11 -8.27 5.47 -4.47
N ILE A 12 -7.81 4.27 -4.09
CA ILE A 12 -7.39 3.98 -2.71
C ILE A 12 -6.20 4.86 -2.30
N ALA A 13 -5.17 4.96 -3.14
CA ALA A 13 -4.00 5.81 -2.84
C ALA A 13 -4.37 7.31 -2.74
N GLY A 14 -5.31 7.77 -3.57
CA GLY A 14 -5.82 9.14 -3.48
C GLY A 14 -6.64 9.38 -2.20
N GLU A 15 -7.44 8.39 -1.81
CA GLU A 15 -8.27 8.43 -0.60
C GLU A 15 -7.40 8.52 0.66
N GLU A 16 -6.32 7.75 0.73
CA GLU A 16 -5.34 7.76 1.83
C GLU A 16 -4.73 9.15 2.11
N ILE A 17 -4.48 9.96 1.07
CA ILE A 17 -3.92 11.32 1.21
C ILE A 17 -4.96 12.44 1.17
N SER A 18 -6.26 12.11 1.21
CA SER A 18 -7.35 13.10 1.10
C SER A 18 -7.25 14.00 -0.14
N TRP A 19 -6.85 13.42 -1.28
CA TRP A 19 -6.58 14.14 -2.52
C TRP A 19 -7.71 15.08 -3.00
N GLY A 20 -8.97 14.70 -2.79
CA GLY A 20 -10.14 15.50 -3.17
C GLY A 20 -10.20 16.82 -2.43
N GLU A 21 -9.99 16.79 -1.11
CA GLU A 21 -9.88 17.98 -0.27
C GLU A 21 -8.67 18.83 -0.68
N ARG A 22 -7.52 18.21 -0.94
CA ARG A 22 -6.30 18.93 -1.37
C ARG A 22 -6.44 19.64 -2.71
N ILE A 23 -7.15 19.04 -3.66
CA ILE A 23 -7.37 19.62 -4.99
C ILE A 23 -8.43 20.72 -4.96
N THR A 24 -9.49 20.55 -4.17
CA THR A 24 -10.69 21.40 -4.23
C THR A 24 -10.79 22.42 -3.09
N GLY A 25 -10.09 22.20 -1.99
CA GLY A 25 -10.25 22.91 -0.73
C GLY A 25 -11.56 22.59 0.02
N PHE A 26 -12.33 21.61 -0.47
CA PHE A 26 -13.60 21.22 0.13
C PHE A 26 -13.41 20.02 1.07
N GLY A 27 -13.70 20.23 2.36
CA GLY A 27 -13.73 19.18 3.38
C GLY A 27 -15.13 18.92 3.92
N ILE A 28 -15.32 17.77 4.58
CA ILE A 28 -16.58 17.37 5.22
C ILE A 28 -16.35 17.32 6.73
N GLU A 29 -16.88 18.33 7.44
CA GLU A 29 -16.69 18.52 8.89
C GLU A 29 -17.07 17.29 9.71
N SER A 30 -18.21 16.65 9.38
CA SER A 30 -18.65 15.44 10.09
C SER A 30 -17.73 14.23 9.93
N ILE A 31 -16.86 14.23 8.92
CA ILE A 31 -15.83 13.20 8.74
C ILE A 31 -14.54 13.65 9.42
N SER A 32 -14.09 14.89 9.20
CA SER A 32 -12.82 15.38 9.74
C SER A 32 -12.81 15.46 11.27
N GLU A 33 -13.96 15.70 11.92
CA GLU A 33 -14.08 15.69 13.40
C GLU A 33 -13.75 14.33 14.04
N VAL A 34 -14.03 13.23 13.33
CA VAL A 34 -13.77 11.86 13.81
C VAL A 34 -12.54 11.23 13.16
N ASN A 35 -11.90 11.94 12.24
CA ASN A 35 -10.68 11.53 11.55
C ASN A 35 -9.45 11.85 12.41
N ILE A 36 -8.53 10.91 12.55
CA ILE A 36 -7.36 11.09 13.43
C ILE A 36 -6.35 12.14 12.92
N GLN A 37 -6.38 12.45 11.61
CA GLN A 37 -5.54 13.46 10.97
C GLN A 37 -6.30 14.76 10.69
N GLY A 38 -7.59 14.83 11.03
CA GLY A 38 -8.44 15.98 10.75
C GLY A 38 -8.74 16.18 9.25
N GLU A 39 -8.55 15.15 8.43
CA GLU A 39 -8.77 15.22 6.98
C GLU A 39 -10.13 14.60 6.57
N THR A 40 -10.57 14.87 5.33
CA THR A 40 -11.78 14.28 4.74
C THR A 40 -11.46 12.99 3.99
N ASN A 41 -11.15 11.95 4.74
CA ASN A 41 -11.05 10.59 4.22
C ASN A 41 -11.62 9.55 5.20
N PHE A 42 -11.92 8.37 4.67
CA PHE A 42 -12.30 7.21 5.46
C PHE A 42 -11.08 6.44 5.99
N HIS A 43 -9.95 6.50 5.28
CA HIS A 43 -8.72 5.80 5.63
C HIS A 43 -8.25 6.07 7.07
N ASN A 44 -8.35 7.32 7.49
CA ASN A 44 -7.91 7.78 8.81
C ASN A 44 -9.04 7.74 9.85
N LEU A 45 -10.16 7.05 9.60
CA LEU A 45 -11.14 6.78 10.64
C LEU A 45 -10.60 5.72 11.63
N PRO A 46 -10.92 5.83 12.93
CA PRO A 46 -10.41 4.91 13.97
C PRO A 46 -10.66 3.41 13.70
N ILE A 47 -11.73 3.06 12.97
CA ILE A 47 -12.04 1.66 12.63
C ILE A 47 -11.05 1.05 11.62
N PHE A 48 -10.48 1.88 10.74
CA PHE A 48 -9.44 1.48 9.78
C PHE A 48 -8.05 1.65 10.39
N HIS A 49 -7.91 2.53 11.37
CA HIS A 49 -6.68 2.75 12.11
C HIS A 49 -6.47 1.68 13.22
N ASN A 50 -6.13 0.46 12.80
CA ASN A 50 -5.62 -0.56 13.71
C ASN A 50 -4.10 -0.62 13.59
N TYR A 51 -3.36 -0.25 14.65
CA TYR A 51 -1.92 -0.43 14.84
C TYR A 51 -1.41 -1.89 14.73
N LEU A 52 -2.29 -2.83 14.34
CA LEU A 52 -2.04 -4.27 14.17
C LEU A 52 -2.22 -4.72 12.71
N LEU A 53 -2.43 -3.80 11.77
CA LEU A 53 -2.51 -4.11 10.34
C LEU A 53 -1.13 -4.23 9.68
N ASP A 54 -0.04 -3.81 10.32
CA ASP A 54 1.32 -3.90 9.79
C ASP A 54 1.75 -5.34 9.44
N PRO A 55 1.48 -6.38 10.26
CA PRO A 55 1.82 -7.75 9.89
C PRO A 55 1.06 -8.26 8.66
N VAL A 56 -0.19 -7.83 8.44
CA VAL A 56 -0.96 -8.24 7.26
C VAL A 56 -0.36 -7.63 6.00
N PHE A 57 0.05 -6.36 6.08
CA PHE A 57 0.71 -5.66 4.99
C PHE A 57 2.06 -6.31 4.63
N GLU A 58 2.88 -6.61 5.63
CA GLU A 58 4.17 -7.32 5.47
C GLU A 58 3.99 -8.72 4.88
N ILE A 59 3.07 -9.52 5.42
CA ILE A 59 2.76 -10.86 4.93
C ILE A 59 2.25 -10.78 3.48
N GLY A 60 1.43 -9.77 3.17
CA GLY A 60 1.00 -9.47 1.80
C GLY A 60 2.19 -9.22 0.88
N CYS A 61 3.15 -8.39 1.31
CA CYS A 61 4.36 -8.12 0.54
C CYS A 61 5.26 -9.36 0.38
N LEU A 62 5.36 -10.24 1.38
CA LEU A 62 6.07 -11.53 1.26
C LEU A 62 5.36 -12.49 0.29
N LEU A 63 4.03 -12.50 0.29
CA LEU A 63 3.23 -13.26 -0.66
C LEU A 63 3.46 -12.76 -2.09
N LEU A 64 3.37 -11.45 -2.32
CA LEU A 64 3.54 -10.84 -3.64
C LEU A 64 5.00 -10.91 -4.13
N GLY A 65 5.95 -10.78 -3.20
CA GLY A 65 7.39 -10.71 -3.49
C GLY A 65 8.07 -12.07 -3.61
N TRP A 66 7.60 -13.12 -2.93
CA TRP A 66 8.31 -14.39 -2.87
C TRP A 66 7.41 -15.63 -2.93
N PHE A 67 6.52 -15.81 -1.96
CA PHE A 67 5.80 -17.07 -1.82
C PHE A 67 4.86 -17.32 -3.01
N GLY A 68 4.22 -16.27 -3.52
CA GLY A 68 3.22 -16.32 -4.56
C GLY A 68 3.72 -16.93 -5.86
N TRP A 69 4.71 -16.30 -6.51
CA TRP A 69 5.25 -16.82 -7.77
C TRP A 69 5.97 -18.16 -7.60
N ARG A 70 6.51 -18.45 -6.42
CA ARG A 70 7.23 -19.71 -6.17
C ARG A 70 6.26 -20.89 -6.02
N ARG A 71 5.12 -20.68 -5.35
CA ARG A 71 4.14 -21.74 -5.07
C ARG A 71 3.04 -21.84 -6.13
N PHE A 72 2.72 -20.73 -6.79
CA PHE A 72 1.64 -20.58 -7.77
C PHE A 72 2.13 -19.89 -9.06
N PRO A 73 3.15 -20.42 -9.75
CA PRO A 73 3.77 -19.76 -10.91
C PRO A 73 2.84 -19.57 -12.12
N LYS A 74 1.68 -20.25 -12.14
CA LYS A 74 0.68 -20.16 -13.21
C LYS A 74 -0.44 -19.16 -12.92
N LEU A 75 -0.46 -18.56 -11.73
CA LEU A 75 -1.51 -17.64 -11.34
C LEU A 75 -1.14 -16.22 -11.77
N ASP A 76 -1.73 -15.75 -12.88
CA ASP A 76 -1.47 -14.40 -13.43
C ASP A 76 -1.85 -13.25 -12.48
N ALA A 77 -2.64 -13.55 -11.43
CA ALA A 77 -3.00 -12.58 -10.39
C ALA A 77 -1.91 -12.31 -9.36
N LEU A 78 -0.83 -13.08 -9.37
CA LEU A 78 0.33 -12.83 -8.51
C LEU A 78 1.48 -12.23 -9.32
N PRO A 79 2.23 -11.28 -8.76
CA PRO A 79 3.38 -10.71 -9.45
C PRO A 79 4.44 -11.76 -9.80
N PRO A 80 5.02 -11.70 -11.01
CA PRO A 80 6.14 -12.56 -11.40
C PRO A 80 7.42 -12.20 -10.64
N LYS A 81 8.38 -13.14 -10.62
CA LYS A 81 9.68 -13.03 -9.92
C LYS A 81 10.46 -11.75 -10.23
N ASN A 82 10.37 -11.20 -11.44
CA ASN A 82 11.08 -9.97 -11.79
C ASN A 82 10.54 -8.72 -11.07
N LEU A 83 9.34 -8.78 -10.50
CA LEU A 83 8.77 -7.71 -9.67
C LEU A 83 9.01 -7.92 -8.17
N SER A 84 9.68 -8.99 -7.76
CA SER A 84 9.87 -9.35 -6.35
C SER A 84 10.39 -8.21 -5.47
N LEU A 85 11.38 -7.46 -5.95
CA LEU A 85 12.03 -6.42 -5.15
C LEU A 85 11.13 -5.23 -4.85
N PHE A 86 10.10 -4.97 -5.65
CA PHE A 86 9.08 -3.95 -5.34
C PHE A 86 8.31 -4.26 -4.05
N PHE A 87 8.20 -5.54 -3.68
CA PHE A 87 7.46 -5.97 -2.50
C PHE A 87 8.41 -6.36 -1.35
N LEU A 88 9.54 -7.00 -1.64
CA LEU A 88 10.46 -7.46 -0.61
C LEU A 88 11.19 -6.32 0.10
N PHE A 89 11.51 -5.22 -0.59
CA PHE A 89 12.06 -4.04 0.08
C PHE A 89 11.04 -3.34 0.97
N VAL A 90 9.77 -3.34 0.56
CA VAL A 90 8.67 -2.81 1.38
C VAL A 90 8.51 -3.67 2.63
N ALA A 91 8.41 -4.99 2.49
CA ALA A 91 8.33 -5.91 3.64
C ALA A 91 9.52 -5.73 4.61
N LEU A 92 10.74 -5.60 4.08
CA LEU A 92 11.94 -5.40 4.90
C LEU A 92 11.91 -4.07 5.65
N PHE A 93 11.47 -3.00 4.99
CA PHE A 93 11.39 -1.68 5.61
C PHE A 93 10.37 -1.65 6.74
N TYR A 94 9.14 -2.12 6.51
CA TYR A 94 8.10 -2.15 7.55
C TYR A 94 8.51 -3.04 8.72
N PHE A 95 9.11 -4.20 8.44
CA PHE A 95 9.64 -5.06 9.50
C PHE A 95 10.71 -4.37 10.35
N TYR A 96 11.60 -3.62 9.70
CA TYR A 96 12.63 -2.87 10.41
C TYR A 96 12.05 -1.65 11.17
N PHE A 97 11.06 -0.98 10.58
CA PHE A 97 10.34 0.13 11.20
C PHE A 97 9.62 -0.33 12.47
N ASP A 98 8.86 -1.42 12.40
CA ASP A 98 8.13 -2.02 13.51
C ASP A 98 9.07 -2.48 14.64
N ILE A 99 10.17 -3.14 14.28
CA ILE A 99 11.20 -3.52 15.26
C ILE A 99 11.81 -2.28 15.92
N SER A 100 12.08 -1.22 15.15
CA SER A 100 12.63 0.01 15.72
C SER A 100 11.68 0.61 16.75
N TRP A 101 10.37 0.56 16.48
CA TRP A 101 9.31 1.03 17.37
C TRP A 101 9.15 0.17 18.62
N ALA A 102 9.30 -1.15 18.49
CA ALA A 102 9.27 -2.10 19.61
C ALA A 102 10.58 -2.13 20.42
N SER A 103 11.65 -1.51 19.92
CA SER A 103 12.97 -1.50 20.55
C SER A 103 13.14 -0.37 21.56
N THR A 104 14.21 -0.44 22.35
CA THR A 104 14.71 0.68 23.17
C THR A 104 15.70 1.57 22.43
N THR A 105 15.92 1.32 21.13
CA THR A 105 16.86 2.08 20.29
C THR A 105 16.19 3.29 19.66
N GLU A 106 16.99 4.19 19.07
CA GLU A 106 16.46 5.33 18.32
C GLU A 106 15.61 4.83 17.15
N GLN A 107 14.39 5.38 17.05
CA GLN A 107 13.47 5.05 15.97
C GLN A 107 14.04 5.51 14.65
N ILE A 108 13.88 4.68 13.62
CA ILE A 108 14.32 5.06 12.28
C ILE A 108 13.41 6.16 11.73
N ARG A 109 13.93 6.96 10.80
CA ARG A 109 13.13 8.00 10.14
C ARG A 109 11.90 7.37 9.48
N ASN A 110 10.75 8.00 9.66
CA ASN A 110 9.53 7.60 8.97
C ASN A 110 9.63 7.98 7.48
N ASP A 111 10.03 7.01 6.68
CA ASP A 111 10.09 7.07 5.22
C ASP A 111 9.00 6.19 4.57
N GLN A 112 7.87 5.95 5.24
CA GLN A 112 6.80 5.05 4.74
C GLN A 112 6.33 5.42 3.32
N GLU A 113 6.15 6.72 3.03
CA GLU A 113 5.66 7.20 1.72
C GLU A 113 6.49 6.70 0.53
N ILE A 114 7.83 6.62 0.65
CA ILE A 114 8.68 6.15 -0.46
C ILE A 114 8.53 4.65 -0.69
N PHE A 115 8.25 3.87 0.36
CA PHE A 115 8.01 2.44 0.26
C PHE A 115 6.58 2.13 -0.21
N GLU A 116 5.58 2.92 0.17
CA GLU A 116 4.23 2.87 -0.40
C GLU A 116 4.24 3.20 -1.89
N PHE A 117 5.01 4.21 -2.30
CA PHE A 117 5.21 4.51 -3.72
C PHE A 117 5.89 3.35 -4.47
N LEU A 118 6.87 2.67 -3.84
CA LEU A 118 7.51 1.49 -4.40
C LEU A 118 6.50 0.33 -4.56
N LEU A 119 5.67 0.07 -3.55
CA LEU A 119 4.60 -0.92 -3.61
C LEU A 119 3.64 -0.62 -4.77
N ALA A 120 3.13 0.60 -4.83
CA ALA A 120 2.21 1.06 -5.86
C ALA A 120 2.81 0.92 -7.26
N SER A 121 4.10 1.23 -7.43
CA SER A 121 4.83 1.07 -8.69
C SER A 121 4.92 -0.40 -9.12
N GLY A 122 5.15 -1.31 -8.18
CA GLY A 122 5.14 -2.77 -8.43
C GLY A 122 3.78 -3.29 -8.88
N LEU A 123 2.71 -2.89 -8.17
CA LEU A 123 1.33 -3.24 -8.51
C LEU A 123 0.91 -2.68 -9.87
N LEU A 124 1.21 -1.41 -10.14
CA LEU A 124 0.92 -0.77 -11.42
C LEU A 124 1.63 -1.50 -12.57
N THR A 125 2.93 -1.79 -12.40
CA THR A 125 3.72 -2.51 -13.40
C THR A 125 3.14 -3.90 -13.68
N HIS A 126 2.74 -4.62 -12.62
CA HIS A 126 2.09 -5.92 -12.76
C HIS A 126 0.79 -5.84 -13.55
N CYS A 127 -0.10 -4.91 -13.18
CA CYS A 127 -1.39 -4.74 -13.83
C CYS A 127 -1.25 -4.28 -15.27
N TRP A 128 -0.33 -3.37 -15.55
CA TRP A 128 -0.04 -2.87 -16.89
C TRP A 128 0.50 -3.97 -17.81
N ASN A 129 1.44 -4.78 -17.32
CA ASN A 129 1.97 -5.91 -18.08
C ASN A 129 0.90 -6.96 -18.39
N ASN A 130 0.01 -7.23 -17.43
CA ASN A 130 -1.11 -8.14 -17.67
C ASN A 130 -2.16 -7.53 -18.60
N PHE A 131 -2.46 -6.24 -18.51
CA PHE A 131 -3.37 -5.55 -19.43
C PHE A 131 -2.87 -5.64 -20.88
N LYS A 132 -1.57 -5.44 -21.11
CA LYS A 132 -0.94 -5.55 -22.44
C LYS A 132 -1.07 -6.93 -23.08
N LYS A 133 -1.24 -8.02 -22.31
CA LYS A 133 -1.47 -9.36 -22.87
C LYS A 133 -2.82 -9.48 -23.59
N PHE A 134 -3.75 -8.54 -23.37
CA PHE A 134 -5.08 -8.53 -23.96
C PHE A 134 -5.25 -7.48 -25.08
N LEU A 135 -4.20 -6.72 -25.38
CA LEU A 135 -4.12 -5.82 -26.54
C LEU A 135 -3.51 -6.58 -27.72
#